data_AF-A0A7Z9JD24-F1
#
_entry.id   AF-A0A7Z9JD24-F1
#
_cell.length_a   1.000
_cell.length_b   1.000
_cell.length_c   1.000
_cell.angle_alpha   90.00
_cell.angle_beta   90.00
_cell.angle_gamma   90.00
#
_symmetry.space_group_name_H-M   'P 1'
#
loop_
_entity.id
_entity.type
_entity.pdbx_description
1 polymer ?
#
loop_
_entity_poly.entity_id
_entity_poly.type
_entity_poly.pdbx_seq_one_letter_code
_entity_poly.pdbx_strand_id
1 'polypeptide(L)'
;MYLKGRNYEKAAAQLQLIIANHLGDILGDNALFRLAFMNEMHFKDKEKAMELYQELMVTFPGSLYVVEARKRFRMLRGDKIN
;
A
#
# COMPACT_ATOMS: atom_id res chain seq x y z
N MET A 1 18.55 16.46 14.75
CA MET A 1 18.47 15.70 13.47
C MET A 1 17.04 15.22 13.26
N TYR A 2 16.25 15.88 12.41
CA TYR A 2 14.82 15.63 12.18
C TYR A 2 14.59 14.80 10.90
N LEU A 3 14.96 13.51 10.91
CA LEU A 3 14.97 12.69 9.67
C LEU A 3 14.09 11.44 9.72
N LYS A 4 13.16 11.32 10.67
CA LYS A 4 12.20 10.20 10.62
C LYS A 4 11.00 10.49 9.71
N GLY A 5 10.47 11.72 9.66
CA GLY A 5 9.31 12.05 8.81
C GLY A 5 9.62 12.23 7.31
N ARG A 6 10.74 12.89 6.97
CA ARG A 6 11.08 13.26 5.59
C ARG A 6 11.41 12.10 4.65
N ASN A 7 11.73 10.92 5.19
CA ASN A 7 12.10 9.78 4.36
C ASN A 7 10.89 8.95 3.90
N TYR A 8 9.78 8.97 4.63
CA TYR A 8 8.58 8.22 4.23
C TYR A 8 7.90 8.83 3.01
N GLU A 9 7.85 10.16 2.91
CA GLU A 9 7.34 10.84 1.71
C GLU A 9 8.19 10.53 0.48
N LYS A 10 9.51 10.56 0.63
CA LYS A 10 10.43 10.15 -0.44
C LYS A 10 10.27 8.68 -0.81
N ALA A 11 10.11 7.80 0.17
CA ALA A 11 9.89 6.37 -0.07
C ALA A 11 8.55 6.13 -0.79
N ALA A 12 7.49 6.83 -0.39
CA ALA A 12 6.20 6.78 -1.05
C ALA A 12 6.28 7.29 -2.50
N ALA A 13 6.99 8.39 -2.74
CA ALA A 13 7.22 8.92 -4.07
C ALA A 13 8.06 7.97 -4.94
N GLN A 14 9.09 7.32 -4.38
CA GLN A 14 9.86 6.30 -5.10
C GLN A 14 9.02 5.06 -5.41
N LEU A 15 8.20 4.59 -4.46
CA LEU A 15 7.29 3.48 -4.70
C LEU A 15 6.27 3.81 -5.79
N GLN A 16 5.71 5.03 -5.81
CA GLN A 16 4.85 5.49 -6.91
C GLN A 16 5.58 5.50 -8.25
N LEU A 17 6.85 5.92 -8.28
CA LEU A 17 7.66 5.89 -9.50
C LEU A 17 7.91 4.46 -9.97
N ILE A 18 8.17 3.53 -9.04
CA ILE A 18 8.32 2.11 -9.34
C ILE A 18 7.02 1.54 -9.86
N ILE A 19 5.88 1.87 -9.25
CA ILE A 19 4.56 1.45 -9.73
C ILE A 19 4.36 1.99 -11.16
N ALA A 20 4.60 3.27 -11.41
CA ALA A 20 4.43 3.88 -12.73
C ALA A 20 5.34 3.26 -13.80
N ASN A 21 6.59 2.92 -13.46
CA ASN A 21 7.58 2.39 -14.41
C ASN A 21 7.56 0.86 -14.55
N HIS A 22 7.13 0.13 -13.52
CA HIS A 22 7.14 -1.34 -13.44
C HIS A 22 5.75 -1.93 -13.24
N LEU A 23 4.68 -1.18 -13.54
CA LEU A 23 3.29 -1.65 -13.46
C LEU A 23 3.04 -2.90 -14.32
N GLY A 24 3.82 -3.08 -15.39
CA GLY A 24 3.76 -4.25 -16.28
C GLY A 24 4.71 -5.40 -15.92
N ASP A 25 5.59 -5.22 -14.93
CA ASP A 25 6.57 -6.22 -14.51
C ASP A 25 6.21 -6.75 -13.13
N ILE A 26 6.66 -7.96 -12.80
CA ILE A 26 6.31 -8.75 -11.58
C ILE A 26 6.54 -7.99 -10.26
N LEU A 27 7.16 -6.81 -10.28
CA LEU A 27 7.48 -5.98 -9.12
C LEU A 27 6.41 -4.94 -8.76
N GLY A 28 5.43 -4.68 -9.63
CA GLY A 28 4.37 -3.70 -9.38
C GLY A 28 3.52 -4.01 -8.14
N ASP A 29 3.28 -5.30 -7.88
CA ASP A 29 2.50 -5.77 -6.73
C ASP A 29 3.20 -5.49 -5.37
N ASN A 30 4.50 -5.74 -5.31
CA ASN A 30 5.35 -5.48 -4.15
C ASN A 30 5.37 -3.98 -3.83
N ALA A 31 5.49 -3.16 -4.87
CA ALA A 31 5.54 -1.71 -4.73
C ALA A 31 4.19 -1.15 -4.26
N LEU A 32 3.07 -1.60 -4.85
CA LEU A 32 1.72 -1.21 -4.42
C LEU A 32 1.46 -1.60 -2.96
N PHE A 33 1.79 -2.84 -2.58
CA PHE A 33 1.61 -3.32 -1.21
C PHE A 33 2.44 -2.51 -0.20
N ARG A 34 3.71 -2.25 -0.52
CA ARG A 34 4.59 -1.43 0.34
C ARG A 34 4.07 0.00 0.46
N LEU A 35 3.55 0.59 -0.61
CA LEU A 35 2.99 1.93 -0.58
C LEU A 35 1.75 1.98 0.31
N ALA A 36 0.84 1.01 0.17
CA ALA A 36 -0.35 0.88 1.01
C ALA A 36 0.03 0.71 2.50
N PHE A 37 0.99 -0.16 2.78
CA PHE A 37 1.49 -0.42 4.13
C PHE A 37 2.16 0.81 4.76
N MET A 38 2.92 1.59 3.97
CA MET A 38 3.50 2.84 4.46
C MET A 38 2.41 3.87 4.78
N ASN A 39 1.39 4.01 3.93
CA ASN A 39 0.25 4.91 4.19
C ASN A 39 -0.47 4.51 5.49
N GLU A 40 -0.66 3.21 5.70
CA GLU A 40 -1.27 2.66 6.90
C GLU A 40 -0.46 2.94 8.18
N MET A 41 0.84 2.56 8.18
CA MET A 41 1.67 2.54 9.39
C MET A 41 2.36 3.87 9.68
N HIS A 42 2.83 4.57 8.65
CA HIS A 42 3.61 5.80 8.81
C HIS A 42 2.74 7.04 8.70
N PHE A 43 1.93 7.14 7.65
CA PHE A 43 1.07 8.29 7.43
C PHE A 43 -0.22 8.24 8.25
N LYS A 44 -0.56 7.05 8.79
CA LYS A 44 -1.84 6.78 9.47
C LYS A 44 -3.05 7.14 8.61
N ASP A 45 -2.86 7.16 7.30
CA ASP A 45 -3.85 7.50 6.30
C ASP A 45 -4.52 6.20 5.85
N LYS A 46 -5.57 5.83 6.61
CA LYS A 46 -6.28 4.58 6.39
C LYS A 46 -7.07 4.59 5.09
N GLU A 47 -7.63 5.73 4.70
CA GLU A 47 -8.41 5.87 3.46
C GLU A 47 -7.50 5.57 2.27
N LYS A 48 -6.35 6.24 2.21
CA LYS A 48 -5.39 6.03 1.14
C LYS A 48 -4.79 4.63 1.13
N ALA A 49 -4.52 4.06 2.30
CA ALA A 49 -4.08 2.66 2.40
C ALA A 49 -5.13 1.68 1.88
N MET A 50 -6.41 1.91 2.19
CA MET A 50 -7.51 1.07 1.71
C MET A 50 -7.66 1.14 0.19
N GLU A 51 -7.59 2.33 -0.41
CA GLU A 51 -7.61 2.51 -1.87
C GLU A 51 -6.48 1.74 -2.54
N LEU A 52 -5.25 1.86 -2.03
CA LEU A 52 -4.09 1.16 -2.58
C LEU A 52 -4.18 -0.36 -2.41
N TYR A 53 -4.68 -0.85 -1.28
CA TYR A 53 -4.94 -2.29 -1.11
C TYR A 53 -6.01 -2.80 -2.07
N GLN A 54 -7.07 -2.00 -2.31
CA GLN A 54 -8.10 -2.33 -3.28
C GLN A 54 -7.54 -2.39 -4.69
N GLU A 55 -6.73 -1.39 -5.08
CA GLU A 55 -6.06 -1.37 -6.37
C GLU A 55 -5.15 -2.59 -6.54
N LEU A 56 -4.40 -3.01 -5.51
CA LEU A 56 -3.58 -4.22 -5.57
C LEU A 56 -4.42 -5.47 -5.85
N MET A 57 -5.59 -5.59 -5.20
CA MET A 57 -6.48 -6.73 -5.42
C MET A 57 -7.08 -6.77 -6.83
N VAL A 58 -7.28 -5.61 -7.46
CA VAL A 58 -7.87 -5.48 -8.81
C VAL A 58 -6.81 -5.65 -9.88
N THR A 59 -5.66 -4.99 -9.72
CA THR A 59 -4.56 -4.96 -10.70
C THR A 59 -3.75 -6.26 -10.66
N PHE A 60 -3.55 -6.83 -9.46
CA PHE A 60 -2.72 -8.03 -9.26
C PHE A 60 -3.48 -9.16 -8.54
N PRO A 61 -4.62 -9.66 -9.07
CA PRO A 61 -5.47 -10.63 -8.37
C PRO A 61 -4.79 -11.97 -8.06
N GLY A 62 -3.73 -12.33 -8.79
CA GLY A 62 -2.92 -13.54 -8.59
C GLY A 62 -1.70 -13.35 -7.67
N SER A 63 -1.44 -12.14 -7.17
CA SER A 63 -0.30 -11.89 -6.28
C SER A 63 -0.53 -12.51 -4.90
N LEU A 64 0.55 -13.01 -4.28
CA LEU A 64 0.54 -13.47 -2.89
C LEU A 64 0.08 -12.35 -1.93
N TYR A 65 0.36 -11.08 -2.27
CA TYR A 65 0.00 -9.93 -1.45
C TYR A 65 -1.50 -9.65 -1.40
N VAL A 66 -2.30 -10.21 -2.32
CA VAL A 66 -3.76 -10.03 -2.32
C VAL A 66 -4.38 -10.54 -1.03
N VAL A 67 -3.89 -11.66 -0.50
CA VAL A 67 -4.41 -12.27 0.74
C VAL A 67 -4.19 -11.32 1.91
N GLU A 68 -2.96 -10.81 2.05
CA GLU A 68 -2.58 -9.85 3.10
C GLU A 68 -3.28 -8.50 2.93
N ALA A 69 -3.36 -7.97 1.70
CA ALA A 69 -4.08 -6.74 1.40
C ALA A 69 -5.55 -6.83 1.77
N ARG A 70 -6.21 -7.97 1.47
CA ARG A 70 -7.61 -8.20 1.83
C ARG A 70 -7.82 -8.29 3.34
N LYS A 71 -6.92 -8.94 4.07
CA LYS A 71 -6.94 -8.96 5.55
C LYS A 71 -6.81 -7.55 6.11
N ARG A 72 -5.82 -6.78 5.66
CA ARG A 72 -5.57 -5.41 6.11
C ARG A 72 -6.70 -4.45 5.75
N PHE A 73 -7.23 -4.54 4.54
CA PHE A 73 -8.39 -3.76 4.10
C PHE A 73 -9.58 -3.96 5.04
N ARG A 74 -9.89 -5.20 5.44
CA ARG A 74 -10.94 -5.50 6.42
C ARG A 74 -10.65 -4.91 7.81
N MET A 75 -9.39 -5.00 8.27
CA MET A 75 -8.98 -4.39 9.54
C MET A 75 -9.09 -2.87 9.51
N LEU A 76 -8.74 -2.24 8.39
CA LEU A 76 -8.75 -0.79 8.19
C LEU A 76 -10.15 -0.22 8.04
N ARG A 77 -11.04 -0.94 7.35
CA ARG A 77 -12.47 -0.62 7.28
C ARG A 77 -13.08 -0.53 8.67
N GLY A 78 -12.48 -1.26 9.63
CA GLY A 78 -12.89 -1.20 11.01
C GLY A 78 -14.34 -1.62 11.12
N ASP A 79 -14.66 -2.83 10.65
CA ASP A 79 -15.85 -3.54 11.10
C ASP A 79 -15.73 -3.64 12.63
N LYS A 80 -16.19 -2.58 13.30
CA LYS A 80 -16.56 -2.60 14.70
C LYS A 80 -17.70 -3.59 14.73
N ILE A 81 -17.35 -4.84 15.03
CA ILE A 81 -18.29 -5.79 15.58
C ILE A 81 -18.80 -5.10 16.84
N ASN A 82 -20.01 -4.56 16.70
CA ASN A 82 -20.75 -3.82 17.71
C ASN A 82 -21.09 -4.74 18.89
#